data_AF-A0A847LPA6-F1
#
_entry.id   AF-A0A847LPA6-F1
#
_cell.length_a   1.000
_cell.length_b   1.000
_cell.length_c   1.000
_cell.angle_alpha   90.00
_cell.angle_beta   90.00
_cell.angle_gamma   90.00
#
_symmetry.space_group_name_H-M   'P 1'
#
loop_
_entity.id
_entity.type
_entity.pdbx_description
1 polymer ?
#
loop_
_entity_poly.entity_id
_entity_poly.type
_entity_poly.pdbx_seq_one_letter_code
_entity_poly.pdbx_strand_id
1 'polypeptide(L)'
;MKLRLNLILLALCLMTLGTGCVQEKLVIPVATVTGKIVVPPAKNPLGVHITVAGKSGVSTYVNETGAFKLEFREPGRYLLICRGQNYDVDFVWVEAVLEETVDVGNISLNEKIVGEAKWIATIVDFPDATGFKIKSLDPKWATDTVDMYDDGTHDDKVANDGIYTTRVQNIYTGSQLYTIVWTKDGETHEEKKDPHQEFERNGKSEIIIREADSKVARGTVTSALTGVNYSEVVLATKQGARKIFLDSDGHYAMTMEGNGKEYLVFRSPTFHIRAIPVDLTTIPIYDVPPVTLTAKGGGEAKFILIQNDFQTVVNPTVVADFTNWQPQALYDDATHGDEVKGDGVYTLLVTGVAPGYHKYAFNITATNQVRDPYQESGDSQYSILQVK
;
A
#
# COMPACT_ATOMS: atom_id res chain seq x y z
N MET A 1 -75.93 59.52 -15.04
CA MET A 1 -75.93 58.08 -14.66
C MET A 1 -74.74 57.26 -15.19
N LYS A 2 -73.90 57.74 -16.13
CA LYS A 2 -72.75 56.97 -16.66
C LYS A 2 -71.44 57.07 -15.86
N LEU A 3 -71.25 58.13 -15.07
CA LEU A 3 -69.98 58.34 -14.33
C LEU A 3 -69.86 57.49 -13.05
N ARG A 4 -71.00 57.17 -12.41
CA ARG A 4 -71.01 56.37 -11.16
C ARG A 4 -70.86 54.87 -11.39
N LEU A 5 -71.20 54.37 -12.58
CA LEU A 5 -71.05 52.95 -12.92
C LEU A 5 -69.58 52.58 -13.23
N ASN A 6 -68.83 53.48 -13.87
CA ASN A 6 -67.42 53.26 -14.20
C ASN A 6 -66.50 53.30 -12.97
N LEU A 7 -66.82 54.11 -11.95
CA LEU A 7 -66.06 54.10 -10.69
C LEU A 7 -66.27 52.83 -9.87
N ILE A 8 -67.49 52.27 -9.90
CA ILE A 8 -67.81 51.01 -9.20
C ILE A 8 -67.17 49.82 -9.93
N LEU A 9 -67.12 49.83 -11.26
CA LEU A 9 -66.45 48.78 -12.04
C LEU A 9 -64.91 48.80 -11.85
N LEU A 10 -64.31 49.99 -11.73
CA LEU A 10 -62.87 50.13 -11.46
C LEU A 10 -62.52 49.68 -10.02
N ALA A 11 -63.38 49.98 -9.05
CA ALA A 11 -63.22 49.51 -7.67
C ALA A 11 -63.39 47.99 -7.54
N LEU A 12 -64.26 47.37 -8.35
CA LEU A 12 -64.45 45.92 -8.36
C LEU A 12 -63.30 45.17 -9.04
N CYS A 13 -62.68 45.73 -10.07
CA CYS A 13 -61.48 45.16 -10.71
C CYS A 13 -60.21 45.26 -9.85
N LEU A 14 -60.11 46.25 -8.95
CA LEU A 14 -58.98 46.37 -8.01
C LEU A 14 -59.07 45.40 -6.82
N MET A 15 -60.26 44.93 -6.46
CA MET A 15 -60.42 43.95 -5.37
C MET A 15 -60.22 42.49 -5.81
N THR A 16 -60.26 42.19 -7.11
CA THR A 16 -60.01 40.82 -7.63
C THR A 16 -58.55 40.55 -8.01
N LEU A 17 -57.65 41.53 -7.88
CA LEU A 17 -56.21 41.40 -8.14
C LEU A 17 -55.37 41.28 -6.84
N GLY A 18 -56.02 41.24 -5.69
CA GLY A 18 -55.39 41.33 -4.36
C GLY A 18 -55.19 40.02 -3.61
N THR A 19 -55.34 38.85 -4.26
CA THR A 19 -54.93 37.56 -3.67
C THR A 19 -53.92 36.89 -4.59
N GLY A 20 -52.85 37.61 -4.91
CA GLY A 20 -51.60 36.91 -5.21
C GLY A 20 -51.25 36.14 -3.95
N CYS A 21 -51.24 34.80 -4.02
CA CYS A 21 -50.49 34.00 -3.06
C CYS A 21 -49.07 34.60 -3.07
N VAL A 22 -48.74 35.38 -2.04
CA VAL A 22 -47.35 35.57 -1.68
C VAL A 22 -46.94 34.18 -1.19
N GLN A 23 -46.49 33.36 -2.14
CA GLN A 23 -45.64 32.24 -1.78
C GLN A 23 -44.38 32.92 -1.28
N GLU A 24 -44.36 33.25 0.02
CA GLU A 24 -43.11 33.51 0.71
C GLU A 24 -42.27 32.29 0.38
N LYS A 25 -41.34 32.48 -0.57
CA LYS A 25 -40.29 31.53 -0.81
C LYS A 25 -39.66 31.40 0.56
N LEU A 26 -39.90 30.27 1.23
CA LEU A 26 -39.26 29.95 2.49
C LEU A 26 -37.77 29.90 2.16
N VAL A 27 -37.11 31.06 2.26
CA VAL A 27 -35.67 31.17 2.14
C VAL A 27 -35.19 30.58 3.45
N ILE A 28 -34.92 29.27 3.43
CA ILE A 28 -34.24 28.63 4.53
C ILE A 28 -32.85 29.26 4.54
N PRO A 29 -32.48 30.04 5.56
CA PRO A 29 -31.19 30.68 5.60
C PRO A 29 -30.12 29.59 5.60
N VAL A 30 -29.13 29.75 4.72
CA VAL A 30 -28.00 28.82 4.59
C VAL A 30 -26.70 29.61 4.66
N ALA A 31 -25.74 29.11 5.41
CA ALA A 31 -24.35 29.53 5.31
C ALA A 31 -23.70 28.75 4.17
N THR A 32 -23.05 29.45 3.25
CA THR A 32 -22.26 28.81 2.20
C THR A 32 -20.79 28.85 2.60
N VAL A 33 -20.11 27.71 2.54
CA VAL A 33 -18.66 27.63 2.73
C VAL A 33 -18.02 27.21 1.41
N THR A 34 -17.05 27.99 0.94
CA THR A 34 -16.26 27.67 -0.25
C THR A 34 -14.79 27.57 0.09
N GLY A 35 -14.02 26.91 -0.76
CA GLY A 35 -12.57 26.89 -0.66
C GLY A 35 -11.95 26.17 -1.84
N LYS A 36 -10.63 26.02 -1.80
CA LYS A 36 -9.87 25.34 -2.85
C LYS A 36 -8.82 24.40 -2.26
N ILE A 37 -8.85 23.15 -2.71
CA ILE A 37 -7.77 22.20 -2.47
C ILE A 37 -6.62 22.47 -3.45
N VAL A 38 -5.43 22.62 -2.89
CA VAL A 38 -4.18 22.78 -3.62
C VAL A 38 -3.37 21.50 -3.45
N VAL A 39 -3.01 20.88 -4.56
CA VAL A 39 -2.17 19.67 -4.59
C VAL A 39 -0.80 20.01 -5.20
N PRO A 40 0.21 19.14 -5.09
CA PRO A 40 1.52 19.38 -5.68
C PRO A 40 1.45 19.65 -7.19
N PRO A 41 2.44 20.36 -7.77
CA PRO A 41 2.45 20.68 -9.19
C PRO A 41 2.26 19.45 -10.09
N ALA A 42 1.52 19.62 -11.19
CA ALA A 42 1.18 18.56 -12.16
C ALA A 42 0.32 17.40 -11.60
N LYS A 43 -0.29 17.56 -10.42
CA LYS A 43 -1.26 16.61 -9.86
C LYS A 43 -2.69 17.14 -10.01
N ASN A 44 -3.66 16.21 -9.99
CA ASN A 44 -5.09 16.52 -10.15
C ASN A 44 -5.82 16.39 -8.80
N PRO A 45 -6.46 17.45 -8.28
CA PRO A 45 -7.18 17.39 -7.01
C PRO A 45 -8.48 16.56 -7.08
N LEU A 46 -8.96 16.22 -8.28
CA LEU A 46 -10.19 15.45 -8.46
C LEU A 46 -10.17 14.15 -7.63
N GLY A 47 -11.30 13.87 -6.95
CA GLY A 47 -11.43 12.72 -6.06
C GLY A 47 -11.08 12.99 -4.60
N VAL A 48 -10.64 14.20 -4.25
CA VAL A 48 -10.61 14.64 -2.84
C VAL A 48 -12.04 14.85 -2.35
N HIS A 49 -12.38 14.11 -1.30
CA HIS A 49 -13.64 14.19 -0.58
C HIS A 49 -13.48 15.07 0.65
N ILE A 50 -14.42 16.00 0.82
CA ILE A 50 -14.49 16.90 1.97
C ILE A 50 -15.69 16.50 2.79
N THR A 51 -15.43 16.11 4.03
CA THR A 51 -16.42 15.67 5.01
C THR A 51 -16.42 16.62 6.19
N VAL A 52 -17.51 16.64 6.96
CA VAL A 52 -17.65 17.48 8.14
C VAL A 52 -17.71 16.62 9.39
N ALA A 53 -16.77 16.84 10.32
CA ALA A 53 -16.74 16.13 11.58
C ALA A 53 -18.05 16.37 12.37
N GLY A 54 -18.58 15.31 12.97
CA GLY A 54 -19.85 15.32 13.71
C GLY A 54 -21.11 15.48 12.83
N LYS A 55 -20.98 15.66 11.50
CA LYS A 55 -22.10 15.80 10.56
C LYS A 55 -21.93 14.91 9.33
N SER A 56 -22.15 13.60 9.51
CA SER A 56 -22.01 12.57 8.46
C SER A 56 -22.85 12.79 7.20
N GLY A 57 -23.93 13.57 7.27
CA GLY A 57 -24.77 13.93 6.12
C GLY A 57 -24.28 15.11 5.28
N VAL A 58 -23.20 15.80 5.70
CA VAL A 58 -22.68 16.99 5.02
C VAL A 58 -21.30 16.67 4.46
N SER A 59 -21.20 16.57 3.14
CA SER A 59 -19.95 16.34 2.44
C SER A 59 -20.03 16.81 0.99
N THR A 60 -18.89 16.95 0.34
CA THR A 60 -18.79 17.30 -1.08
C THR A 60 -17.48 16.79 -1.67
N TYR A 61 -17.42 16.66 -2.99
CA TYR A 61 -16.18 16.37 -3.70
C TYR A 61 -15.68 17.64 -4.39
N VAL A 62 -14.37 17.79 -4.45
CA VAL A 62 -13.76 18.90 -5.22
C VAL A 62 -13.97 18.70 -6.71
N ASN A 63 -14.02 19.79 -7.46
CA ASN A 63 -14.03 19.75 -8.91
C ASN A 63 -12.59 19.68 -9.50
N GLU A 64 -12.47 19.69 -10.83
CA GLU A 64 -11.19 19.63 -11.55
C GLU A 64 -10.22 20.77 -11.21
N THR A 65 -10.74 21.91 -10.75
CA THR A 65 -9.93 23.07 -10.32
C THR A 65 -9.54 23.00 -8.84
N GLY A 66 -9.98 21.97 -8.12
CA GLY A 66 -9.81 21.82 -6.67
C GLY A 66 -10.83 22.60 -5.84
N ALA A 67 -11.75 23.35 -6.46
CA ALA A 67 -12.73 24.14 -5.75
C ALA A 67 -13.87 23.27 -5.19
N PHE A 68 -14.40 23.68 -4.03
CA PHE A 68 -15.54 23.03 -3.39
C PHE A 68 -16.52 24.04 -2.81
N LYS A 69 -17.74 23.55 -2.54
CA LYS A 69 -18.81 24.30 -1.88
C LYS A 69 -19.59 23.37 -0.94
N LEU A 70 -19.84 23.84 0.28
CA LEU A 70 -20.70 23.22 1.30
C LEU A 70 -21.77 24.22 1.74
N GLU A 71 -22.93 23.72 2.15
CA GLU A 71 -24.02 24.53 2.68
C GLU A 71 -24.43 24.03 4.06
N PHE A 72 -24.52 24.95 5.02
CA PHE A 72 -24.92 24.67 6.40
C PHE A 72 -26.22 25.41 6.72
N ARG A 73 -27.13 24.76 7.43
CA ARG A 73 -28.41 25.35 7.86
C ARG A 73 -28.37 25.95 9.26
N GLU A 74 -27.25 25.79 9.94
CA GLU A 74 -27.02 26.28 11.30
C GLU A 74 -25.68 27.00 11.31
N PRO A 75 -25.59 28.20 11.91
CA PRO A 75 -24.33 28.87 12.10
C PRO A 75 -23.47 28.11 13.11
N GLY A 76 -22.17 28.34 13.08
CA GLY A 76 -21.24 27.83 14.08
C GLY A 76 -19.93 27.35 13.49
N ARG A 77 -19.09 26.82 14.38
CA ARG A 77 -17.76 26.32 14.04
C ARG A 77 -17.83 24.87 13.57
N TYR A 78 -17.27 24.62 12.40
CA TYR A 78 -17.21 23.29 11.78
C TYR A 78 -15.78 22.90 11.46
N LEU A 79 -15.48 21.61 11.59
CA LEU A 79 -14.20 21.02 11.19
C LEU A 79 -14.39 20.29 9.87
N LEU A 80 -13.71 20.77 8.83
CA LEU A 80 -13.71 20.15 7.51
C LEU A 80 -12.51 19.20 7.42
N ILE A 81 -12.76 17.94 7.07
CA ILE A 81 -11.73 16.93 6.83
C ILE A 81 -11.65 16.67 5.32
N CYS A 82 -10.46 16.87 4.76
CA CYS A 82 -10.17 16.72 3.34
C CYS A 82 -9.30 15.48 3.13
N ARG A 83 -9.79 14.49 2.39
CA ARG A 83 -9.06 13.25 2.12
C ARG A 83 -9.26 12.79 0.70
N GLY A 84 -8.23 12.24 0.07
CA GLY A 84 -8.34 11.61 -1.24
C GLY A 84 -7.42 10.41 -1.37
N GLN A 85 -7.73 9.50 -2.29
CA GLN A 85 -6.98 8.24 -2.46
C GLN A 85 -5.47 8.44 -2.62
N ASN A 86 -5.04 9.51 -3.30
CA ASN A 86 -3.64 9.79 -3.61
C ASN A 86 -2.99 10.84 -2.69
N TYR A 87 -3.76 11.41 -1.76
CA TYR A 87 -3.32 12.55 -0.95
C TYR A 87 -3.50 12.24 0.53
N ASP A 88 -2.58 12.73 1.35
CA ASP A 88 -2.72 12.64 2.79
C ASP A 88 -3.93 13.45 3.27
N VAL A 89 -4.49 13.01 4.39
CA VAL A 89 -5.58 13.72 5.04
C VAL A 89 -5.11 15.03 5.65
N ASP A 90 -5.93 16.06 5.48
CA ASP A 90 -5.75 17.32 6.19
C ASP A 90 -7.10 17.92 6.61
N PHE A 91 -7.04 18.96 7.44
CA PHE A 91 -8.23 19.58 8.02
C PHE A 91 -8.14 21.10 8.12
N VAL A 92 -9.30 21.73 8.24
CA VAL A 92 -9.43 23.17 8.52
C VAL A 92 -10.69 23.45 9.35
N TRP A 93 -10.57 24.40 10.29
CA TRP A 93 -11.71 24.95 11.01
C TRP A 93 -12.35 26.10 10.22
N VAL A 94 -13.68 26.15 10.18
CA VAL A 94 -14.45 27.23 9.56
C VAL A 94 -15.59 27.69 10.47
N GLU A 95 -15.79 29.00 10.53
CA GLU A 95 -16.96 29.61 11.16
C GLU A 95 -18.02 29.87 10.09
N ALA A 96 -19.11 29.12 10.10
CA ALA A 96 -20.21 29.31 9.16
C ALA A 96 -21.20 30.35 9.71
N VAL A 97 -21.51 31.37 8.91
CA VAL A 97 -22.45 32.44 9.25
C VAL A 97 -23.64 32.36 8.28
N LEU A 98 -24.86 32.32 8.81
CA LEU A 98 -26.07 32.19 7.98
C LEU A 98 -26.20 33.36 7.01
N GLU A 99 -26.66 33.05 5.79
CA GLU A 99 -26.85 34.02 4.70
C GLU A 99 -25.55 34.65 4.18
N GLU A 100 -24.39 34.17 4.64
CA GLU A 100 -23.08 34.60 4.16
C GLU A 100 -22.38 33.50 3.36
N THR A 101 -21.42 33.92 2.54
CA THR A 101 -20.43 33.03 1.92
C THR A 101 -19.09 33.22 2.61
N VAL A 102 -18.60 32.16 3.25
CA VAL A 102 -17.32 32.13 3.95
C VAL A 102 -16.32 31.36 3.09
N ASP A 103 -15.24 32.01 2.71
CA ASP A 103 -14.13 31.38 1.98
C ASP A 103 -13.05 30.93 2.97
N VAL A 104 -12.76 29.62 3.01
CA VAL A 104 -11.67 29.06 3.83
C VAL A 104 -10.31 29.16 3.16
N GLY A 105 -10.27 29.67 1.92
CA GLY A 105 -9.05 29.84 1.15
C GLY A 105 -8.48 28.51 0.62
N ASN A 106 -7.15 28.46 0.54
CA ASN A 106 -6.43 27.32 0.00
C ASN A 106 -6.06 26.32 1.11
N ILE A 107 -6.43 25.06 0.91
CA ILE A 107 -6.02 23.95 1.77
C ILE A 107 -5.05 23.08 0.96
N SER A 108 -3.80 23.00 1.42
CA SER A 108 -2.77 22.25 0.72
C SER A 108 -2.76 20.79 1.18
N LEU A 109 -2.91 19.84 0.27
CA LEU A 109 -2.75 18.42 0.56
C LEU A 109 -1.40 17.92 0.02
N ASN A 110 -0.72 17.12 0.84
CA ASN A 110 0.49 16.42 0.41
C ASN A 110 0.11 15.15 -0.38
N GLU A 111 0.93 14.76 -1.34
CA GLU A 111 0.81 13.46 -1.98
C GLU A 111 1.19 12.36 -0.98
N LYS A 112 0.47 11.23 -1.00
CA LYS A 112 0.82 10.08 -0.18
C LYS A 112 2.22 9.57 -0.51
N ILE A 113 2.92 9.19 0.54
CA ILE A 113 4.22 8.51 0.48
C ILE A 113 3.97 7.01 0.30
N VAL A 114 4.79 6.35 -0.50
CA VAL A 114 4.71 4.89 -0.72
C VAL A 114 4.93 4.15 0.59
N GLY A 115 4.06 3.18 0.88
CA GLY A 115 4.19 2.35 2.10
C GLY A 115 3.91 3.10 3.41
N GLU A 116 3.29 4.29 3.33
CA GLU A 116 2.88 5.08 4.49
C GLU A 116 1.43 5.55 4.35
N ALA A 117 0.79 5.85 5.47
CA ALA A 117 -0.46 6.60 5.49
C ALA A 117 -0.60 7.45 6.76
N LYS A 118 -1.39 8.52 6.61
CA LYS A 118 -1.82 9.39 7.70
C LYS A 118 -3.29 9.14 8.05
N TRP A 119 -3.55 8.93 9.34
CA TRP A 119 -4.90 8.86 9.89
C TRP A 119 -5.21 10.08 10.75
N ILE A 120 -6.50 10.39 10.83
CA ILE A 120 -7.06 11.45 11.66
C ILE A 120 -8.27 10.90 12.43
N ALA A 121 -8.43 11.32 13.67
CA ALA A 121 -9.60 11.10 14.50
C ALA A 121 -9.83 12.36 15.33
N THR A 122 -11.09 12.67 15.66
CA THR A 122 -11.42 13.95 16.29
C THR A 122 -12.40 13.75 17.44
N ILE A 123 -12.28 14.56 18.49
CA ILE A 123 -13.30 14.60 19.55
C ILE A 123 -14.63 15.19 19.06
N VAL A 124 -14.67 15.83 17.89
CA VAL A 124 -15.94 16.32 17.30
C VAL A 124 -16.79 15.13 16.84
N ASP A 125 -16.17 14.08 16.30
CA ASP A 125 -16.85 12.84 15.91
C ASP A 125 -17.10 11.91 17.10
N PHE A 126 -16.23 11.99 18.12
CA PHE A 126 -16.27 11.16 19.32
C PHE A 126 -16.17 12.05 20.59
N PRO A 127 -17.24 12.74 21.00
CA PRO A 127 -17.19 13.75 22.08
C PRO A 127 -16.72 13.26 23.44
N ASP A 128 -16.89 11.98 23.72
CA ASP A 128 -16.49 11.36 25.00
C ASP A 128 -15.10 10.71 24.95
N ALA A 129 -14.37 10.85 23.82
CA ALA A 129 -13.08 10.20 23.65
C ALA A 129 -11.97 10.93 24.42
N THR A 130 -11.16 10.15 25.13
CA THR A 130 -9.93 10.61 25.81
C THR A 130 -8.66 10.11 25.12
N GLY A 131 -8.78 9.36 24.03
CA GLY A 131 -7.65 8.87 23.25
C GLY A 131 -8.10 8.01 22.06
N PHE A 132 -7.20 7.84 21.10
CA PHE A 132 -7.47 7.10 19.87
C PHE A 132 -6.30 6.19 19.49
N LYS A 133 -6.65 5.07 18.87
CA LYS A 133 -5.74 4.17 18.18
C LYS A 133 -6.33 3.81 16.82
N ILE A 134 -5.47 3.45 15.89
CA ILE A 134 -5.85 2.83 14.63
C ILE A 134 -5.54 1.34 14.69
N LYS A 135 -6.48 0.50 14.25
CA LYS A 135 -6.33 -0.96 14.26
C LYS A 135 -6.40 -1.53 12.86
N SER A 136 -5.40 -2.34 12.50
CA SER A 136 -5.37 -3.07 11.24
C SER A 136 -6.32 -4.26 11.26
N LEU A 137 -6.99 -4.51 10.15
CA LEU A 137 -7.89 -5.65 9.99
C LEU A 137 -7.40 -6.61 8.91
N ASP A 138 -7.11 -6.08 7.71
CA ASP A 138 -6.66 -6.88 6.58
C ASP A 138 -5.95 -6.02 5.50
N PRO A 139 -4.71 -6.33 5.13
CA PRO A 139 -3.81 -7.25 5.82
C PRO A 139 -3.49 -6.76 7.24
N LYS A 140 -3.17 -7.68 8.14
CA LYS A 140 -2.70 -7.33 9.48
C LYS A 140 -1.28 -6.78 9.42
N TRP A 141 -1.02 -5.67 10.10
CA TRP A 141 0.31 -5.09 10.19
C TRP A 141 1.17 -5.81 11.24
N ALA A 142 2.47 -5.49 11.29
CA ALA A 142 3.36 -6.03 12.32
C ALA A 142 2.95 -5.62 13.74
N THR A 143 2.30 -4.46 13.89
CA THR A 143 1.65 -4.02 15.12
C THR A 143 0.17 -3.86 14.85
N ASP A 144 -0.66 -4.70 15.48
CA ASP A 144 -2.11 -4.75 15.24
C ASP A 144 -2.81 -3.41 15.52
N THR A 145 -2.30 -2.61 16.47
CA THR A 145 -2.83 -1.30 16.86
C THR A 145 -1.74 -0.25 17.01
N VAL A 146 -1.96 0.96 16.50
CA VAL A 146 -1.02 2.10 16.63
C VAL A 146 -1.73 3.28 17.30
N ASP A 147 -1.07 3.92 18.25
CA ASP A 147 -1.61 5.09 18.97
C ASP A 147 -1.67 6.34 18.07
N MET A 148 -2.64 7.21 18.35
CA MET A 148 -2.80 8.52 17.73
C MET A 148 -2.59 9.62 18.76
N TYR A 149 -2.12 10.78 18.31
CA TYR A 149 -1.60 11.83 19.17
C TYR A 149 -2.19 13.21 18.84
N ASP A 150 -2.50 13.97 19.89
CA ASP A 150 -2.97 15.37 19.90
C ASP A 150 -1.97 16.21 20.72
N ASP A 151 -0.70 16.13 20.34
CA ASP A 151 0.44 16.67 21.07
C ASP A 151 1.39 17.51 20.19
N GLY A 152 0.97 17.83 18.97
CA GLY A 152 1.78 18.53 17.96
C GLY A 152 2.87 17.66 17.32
N THR A 153 2.83 16.34 17.52
CA THR A 153 3.72 15.37 16.87
C THR A 153 2.94 14.49 15.87
N HIS A 154 3.63 13.61 15.13
CA HIS A 154 2.99 12.68 14.17
C HIS A 154 2.09 13.37 13.10
N ASP A 155 2.49 14.55 12.67
CA ASP A 155 1.76 15.45 11.76
C ASP A 155 0.46 16.06 12.32
N ASP A 156 0.35 16.12 13.64
CA ASP A 156 -0.59 16.99 14.32
C ASP A 156 -0.10 18.45 14.26
N LYS A 157 -0.99 19.35 13.84
CA LYS A 157 -0.66 20.76 13.61
C LYS A 157 -0.66 21.56 14.90
N VAL A 158 -1.49 21.19 15.87
CA VAL A 158 -1.73 21.98 17.08
C VAL A 158 -2.02 21.05 18.25
N ALA A 159 -1.10 20.99 19.21
CA ALA A 159 -1.27 20.19 20.41
C ALA A 159 -2.51 20.59 21.23
N ASN A 160 -3.23 19.60 21.75
CA ASN A 160 -4.43 19.71 22.59
C ASN A 160 -5.59 20.47 21.93
N ASP A 161 -5.77 20.33 20.62
CA ASP A 161 -6.89 20.91 19.89
C ASP A 161 -8.06 19.93 19.68
N GLY A 162 -7.92 18.70 20.18
CA GLY A 162 -8.90 17.63 20.06
C GLY A 162 -8.82 16.86 18.75
N ILE A 163 -7.78 17.08 17.94
CA ILE A 163 -7.56 16.40 16.67
C ILE A 163 -6.33 15.50 16.80
N TYR A 164 -6.59 14.21 16.75
CA TYR A 164 -5.57 13.19 16.89
C TYR A 164 -5.12 12.76 15.50
N THR A 165 -3.81 12.71 15.30
CA THR A 165 -3.23 12.20 14.06
C THR A 165 -2.18 11.14 14.35
N THR A 166 -1.94 10.29 13.35
CA THR A 166 -0.80 9.39 13.37
C THR A 166 -0.37 9.13 11.94
N ARG A 167 0.94 8.98 11.74
CA ARG A 167 1.50 8.47 10.49
C ARG A 167 2.12 7.12 10.76
N VAL A 168 1.61 6.10 10.07
CA VAL A 168 2.19 4.76 10.14
C VAL A 168 3.01 4.53 8.89
N GLN A 169 4.24 4.08 9.10
CA GLN A 169 5.20 3.75 8.05
C GLN A 169 5.34 2.24 7.92
N ASN A 170 5.93 1.81 6.81
CA ASN A 170 6.23 0.41 6.54
C ASN A 170 4.99 -0.51 6.52
N ILE A 171 3.86 0.00 6.02
CA ILE A 171 2.62 -0.76 5.88
C ILE A 171 2.51 -1.37 4.48
N TYR A 172 1.79 -2.49 4.38
CA TYR A 172 1.52 -3.12 3.10
C TYR A 172 0.85 -2.12 2.14
N THR A 173 1.36 -2.07 0.91
CA THR A 173 0.79 -1.21 -0.13
C THR A 173 -0.50 -1.80 -0.70
N GLY A 174 -1.31 -0.96 -1.34
CA GLY A 174 -2.62 -1.33 -1.86
C GLY A 174 -3.73 -1.15 -0.82
N SER A 175 -4.83 -1.90 -0.98
CA SER A 175 -6.02 -1.79 -0.14
C SER A 175 -5.78 -2.30 1.29
N GLN A 176 -6.10 -1.47 2.28
CA GLN A 176 -6.01 -1.79 3.71
C GLN A 176 -7.34 -1.55 4.42
N LEU A 177 -7.86 -2.59 5.08
CA LEU A 177 -9.00 -2.47 5.99
C LEU A 177 -8.53 -2.11 7.40
N TYR A 178 -9.23 -1.16 8.02
CA TYR A 178 -8.91 -0.69 9.36
C TYR A 178 -10.17 -0.28 10.14
N THR A 179 -9.99 0.00 11.43
CA THR A 179 -11.00 0.61 12.31
C THR A 179 -10.34 1.59 13.27
N ILE A 180 -11.07 2.63 13.68
CA ILE A 180 -10.67 3.48 14.80
C ILE A 180 -11.06 2.78 16.09
N VAL A 181 -10.13 2.73 17.04
CA VAL A 181 -10.39 2.32 18.43
C VAL A 181 -10.29 3.57 19.27
N TRP A 182 -11.37 3.98 19.92
CA TRP A 182 -11.36 5.16 20.78
C TRP A 182 -11.56 4.75 22.24
N THR A 183 -10.93 5.50 23.14
CA THR A 183 -10.99 5.26 24.58
C THR A 183 -11.96 6.23 25.22
N LYS A 184 -12.89 5.71 26.04
CA LYS A 184 -13.77 6.47 26.91
C LYS A 184 -13.40 6.24 28.37
N ASP A 185 -13.34 7.31 29.15
CA ASP A 185 -13.08 7.29 30.60
C ASP A 185 -11.78 6.53 30.99
N GLY A 186 -10.79 6.49 30.10
CA GLY A 186 -9.49 5.87 30.34
C GLY A 186 -9.43 4.33 30.29
N GLU A 187 -10.57 3.63 30.17
CA GLU A 187 -10.60 2.15 30.22
C GLU A 187 -11.46 1.49 29.14
N THR A 188 -12.49 2.15 28.63
CA THR A 188 -13.40 1.52 27.67
C THR A 188 -12.90 1.73 26.25
N HIS A 189 -12.59 0.66 25.54
CA HIS A 189 -12.19 0.70 24.13
C HIS A 189 -13.36 0.28 23.22
N GLU A 190 -13.80 1.19 22.35
CA GLU A 190 -14.82 0.91 21.35
C GLU A 190 -14.24 0.98 19.93
N GLU A 191 -14.59 -0.01 19.10
CA GLU A 191 -14.20 -0.03 17.69
C GLU A 191 -15.29 0.58 16.82
N LYS A 192 -14.92 1.58 16.01
CA LYS A 192 -15.86 2.25 15.11
C LYS A 192 -15.22 2.56 13.77
N LYS A 193 -16.07 2.52 12.74
CA LYS A 193 -15.70 2.92 11.38
C LYS A 193 -15.24 4.37 11.38
N ASP A 194 -14.18 4.66 10.64
CA ASP A 194 -13.71 6.03 10.39
C ASP A 194 -14.79 6.81 9.61
N PRO A 195 -15.37 7.89 10.19
CA PRO A 195 -16.34 8.75 9.49
C PRO A 195 -15.76 9.42 8.25
N HIS A 196 -14.43 9.50 8.16
CA HIS A 196 -13.65 10.18 7.13
C HIS A 196 -12.81 9.19 6.31
N GLN A 197 -13.19 7.91 6.26
CA GLN A 197 -12.55 6.87 5.45
C GLN A 197 -12.49 7.25 3.94
N GLU A 198 -11.53 6.69 3.21
CA GLU A 198 -11.44 6.90 1.75
C GLU A 198 -12.50 6.10 1.00
N PHE A 199 -12.64 4.85 1.41
CA PHE A 199 -13.59 3.91 0.83
C PHE A 199 -14.22 3.06 1.92
N GLU A 200 -15.27 2.35 1.54
CA GLU A 200 -15.89 1.32 2.37
C GLU A 200 -15.83 -0.01 1.65
N ARG A 201 -15.33 -1.02 2.35
CA ARG A 201 -15.34 -2.40 1.86
C ARG A 201 -15.80 -3.33 2.95
N ASN A 202 -16.86 -4.09 2.67
CA ASN A 202 -17.50 -5.01 3.60
C ASN A 202 -17.94 -4.36 4.94
N GLY A 203 -18.41 -3.11 4.90
CA GLY A 203 -18.82 -2.37 6.10
C GLY A 203 -17.67 -1.89 6.97
N LYS A 204 -16.42 -1.97 6.49
CA LYS A 204 -15.20 -1.53 7.18
C LYS A 204 -14.56 -0.36 6.45
N SER A 205 -13.79 0.43 7.20
CA SER A 205 -13.01 1.52 6.63
C SER A 205 -11.87 0.98 5.80
N GLU A 206 -11.71 1.58 4.63
CA GLU A 206 -10.65 1.25 3.69
C GLU A 206 -9.83 2.51 3.39
N ILE A 207 -8.52 2.32 3.35
CA ILE A 207 -7.53 3.28 2.89
C ILE A 207 -6.67 2.61 1.84
N ILE A 208 -6.33 3.33 0.77
CA ILE A 208 -5.40 2.83 -0.23
C ILE A 208 -4.00 3.36 0.07
N ILE A 209 -3.08 2.46 0.33
CA ILE A 209 -1.67 2.79 0.52
C ILE A 209 -1.00 2.82 -0.84
N ARG A 210 -0.29 3.92 -1.13
CA ARG A 210 0.32 4.13 -2.44
C ARG A 210 1.35 3.05 -2.72
N GLU A 211 1.26 2.45 -3.91
CA GLU A 211 2.27 1.55 -4.46
C GLU A 211 3.35 2.34 -5.18
N ALA A 212 4.60 1.86 -5.16
CA ALA A 212 5.65 2.42 -6.00
C ALA A 212 5.36 2.10 -7.47
N ASP A 213 5.50 3.11 -8.35
CA ASP A 213 5.30 2.98 -9.80
C ASP A 213 6.26 1.95 -10.45
N SER A 214 7.42 1.71 -9.81
CA SER A 214 8.37 0.62 -10.12
C SER A 214 9.29 0.38 -8.92
N LYS A 215 9.60 -0.88 -8.58
CA LYS A 215 10.62 -1.21 -7.57
C LYS A 215 11.89 -1.68 -8.25
N VAL A 216 13.06 -1.30 -7.76
CA VAL A 216 14.36 -1.71 -8.31
C VAL A 216 15.22 -2.29 -7.20
N ALA A 217 15.71 -3.51 -7.37
CA ALA A 217 16.79 -4.03 -6.54
C ALA A 217 18.13 -3.81 -7.25
N ARG A 218 19.08 -3.19 -6.56
CA ARG A 218 20.44 -3.02 -7.06
C ARG A 218 21.45 -3.41 -5.99
N GLY A 219 22.62 -3.84 -6.42
CA GLY A 219 23.65 -4.28 -5.51
C GLY A 219 24.90 -4.70 -6.24
N THR A 220 25.80 -5.30 -5.47
CA THR A 220 27.05 -5.87 -5.99
C THR A 220 27.21 -7.29 -5.49
N VAL A 221 27.76 -8.12 -6.37
CA VAL A 221 28.23 -9.45 -6.03
C VAL A 221 29.73 -9.40 -5.76
N THR A 222 30.18 -10.22 -4.81
CA THR A 222 31.60 -10.44 -4.51
C THR A 222 31.89 -11.93 -4.41
N SER A 223 33.16 -12.32 -4.44
CA SER A 223 33.59 -13.70 -4.21
C SER A 223 34.99 -13.73 -3.60
N ALA A 224 35.36 -14.85 -2.99
CA ALA A 224 36.71 -15.10 -2.50
C ALA A 224 37.72 -15.37 -3.64
N LEU A 225 37.25 -15.64 -4.86
CA LEU A 225 38.11 -15.81 -6.03
C LEU A 225 38.66 -14.46 -6.52
N THR A 226 39.93 -14.45 -6.92
CA THR A 226 40.58 -13.28 -7.53
C THR A 226 40.41 -13.28 -9.04
N GLY A 227 40.15 -12.12 -9.66
CA GLY A 227 40.06 -11.99 -11.12
C GLY A 227 38.80 -12.61 -11.73
N VAL A 228 37.71 -12.64 -10.96
CA VAL A 228 36.40 -13.15 -11.42
C VAL A 228 35.81 -12.20 -12.44
N ASN A 229 35.32 -12.74 -13.55
CA ASN A 229 34.41 -12.02 -14.44
C ASN A 229 32.97 -12.38 -14.06
N TYR A 230 32.25 -11.46 -13.42
CA TYR A 230 30.88 -11.71 -12.98
C TYR A 230 29.85 -11.70 -14.12
N SER A 231 30.24 -11.37 -15.36
CA SER A 231 29.31 -11.37 -16.49
C SER A 231 28.76 -12.76 -16.84
N GLU A 232 29.31 -13.83 -16.29
CA GLU A 232 28.77 -15.19 -16.41
C GLU A 232 27.65 -15.50 -15.40
N VAL A 233 27.45 -14.64 -14.40
CA VAL A 233 26.39 -14.80 -13.40
C VAL A 233 25.10 -14.27 -13.99
N VAL A 234 24.05 -15.10 -13.90
CA VAL A 234 22.69 -14.72 -14.22
C VAL A 234 21.98 -14.42 -12.91
N LEU A 235 21.46 -13.20 -12.79
CA LEU A 235 20.48 -12.84 -11.77
C LEU A 235 19.09 -13.07 -12.34
N ALA A 236 18.25 -13.79 -11.59
CA ALA A 236 16.91 -14.13 -11.96
C ALA A 236 15.92 -13.86 -10.83
N THR A 237 14.67 -13.58 -11.19
CA THR A 237 13.56 -13.43 -10.24
C THR A 237 12.24 -13.94 -10.84
N LYS A 238 11.19 -14.01 -10.03
CA LYS A 238 9.83 -14.44 -10.43
C LYS A 238 9.85 -15.76 -11.20
N GLN A 239 10.27 -16.84 -10.56
CA GLN A 239 10.39 -18.17 -11.19
C GLN A 239 11.25 -18.15 -12.48
N GLY A 240 12.30 -17.33 -12.49
CA GLY A 240 13.17 -17.18 -13.65
C GLY A 240 12.51 -16.56 -14.89
N ALA A 241 11.30 -16.01 -14.79
CA ALA A 241 10.66 -15.30 -15.90
C ALA A 241 11.44 -14.05 -16.30
N ARG A 242 12.22 -13.49 -15.37
CA ARG A 242 13.10 -12.34 -15.60
C ARG A 242 14.53 -12.73 -15.30
N LYS A 243 15.44 -12.41 -16.22
CA LYS A 243 16.86 -12.72 -16.11
C LYS A 243 17.69 -11.56 -16.64
N ILE A 244 18.78 -11.24 -15.97
CA ILE A 244 19.83 -10.34 -16.46
C ILE A 244 21.20 -10.96 -16.19
N PHE A 245 22.17 -10.64 -17.03
CA PHE A 245 23.58 -10.88 -16.69
C PHE A 245 24.08 -9.72 -15.84
N LEU A 246 24.98 -10.01 -14.91
CA LEU A 246 25.70 -8.99 -14.17
C LEU A 246 26.71 -8.28 -15.09
N ASP A 247 27.18 -7.10 -14.68
CA ASP A 247 28.36 -6.53 -15.32
C ASP A 247 29.64 -7.28 -14.92
N SER A 248 30.78 -6.93 -15.53
CA SER A 248 32.06 -7.59 -15.25
C SER A 248 32.53 -7.44 -13.80
N ASP A 249 32.11 -6.36 -13.14
CA ASP A 249 32.51 -6.00 -11.78
C ASP A 249 31.53 -6.55 -10.72
N GLY A 250 30.42 -7.17 -11.15
CA GLY A 250 29.44 -7.81 -10.29
C GLY A 250 28.26 -6.92 -9.89
N HIS A 251 28.10 -5.73 -10.48
CA HIS A 251 26.94 -4.89 -10.21
C HIS A 251 25.72 -5.35 -10.99
N TYR A 252 24.55 -5.07 -10.41
CA TYR A 252 23.26 -5.29 -11.04
C TYR A 252 22.26 -4.21 -10.62
N ALA A 253 21.29 -3.98 -11.49
CA ALA A 253 20.06 -3.25 -11.19
C ALA A 253 18.91 -3.95 -11.92
N MET A 254 17.93 -4.45 -11.17
CA MET A 254 16.84 -5.27 -11.69
C MET A 254 15.50 -4.71 -11.24
N THR A 255 14.61 -4.43 -12.18
CA THR A 255 13.23 -4.04 -11.88
C THR A 255 12.45 -5.22 -11.32
N MET A 256 11.82 -5.00 -10.18
CA MET A 256 11.00 -5.95 -9.45
C MET A 256 9.53 -5.55 -9.52
N GLU A 257 8.65 -6.55 -9.50
CA GLU A 257 7.20 -6.37 -9.61
C GLU A 257 6.49 -7.21 -8.56
N GLY A 258 5.86 -6.54 -7.61
CA GLY A 258 5.07 -7.17 -6.56
C GLY A 258 5.10 -6.38 -5.27
N ASN A 259 4.28 -6.83 -4.32
CA ASN A 259 4.26 -6.38 -2.94
C ASN A 259 4.53 -7.60 -2.06
N GLY A 260 5.54 -7.55 -1.19
CA GLY A 260 5.91 -8.67 -0.32
C GLY A 260 7.34 -9.18 -0.53
N LYS A 261 7.58 -10.43 -0.14
CA LYS A 261 8.87 -11.11 -0.23
C LYS A 261 9.07 -11.68 -1.64
N GLU A 262 10.08 -11.20 -2.35
CA GLU A 262 10.56 -11.77 -3.61
C GLU A 262 12.01 -12.25 -3.41
N TYR A 263 12.57 -13.03 -4.35
CA TYR A 263 13.94 -13.52 -4.25
C TYR A 263 14.77 -13.10 -5.47
N LEU A 264 16.00 -12.66 -5.19
CA LEU A 264 17.05 -12.51 -6.16
C LEU A 264 17.87 -13.80 -6.20
N VAL A 265 17.84 -14.50 -7.32
CA VAL A 265 18.53 -15.79 -7.47
C VAL A 265 19.71 -15.64 -8.42
N PHE A 266 20.90 -15.83 -7.89
CA PHE A 266 22.15 -15.78 -8.62
C PHE A 266 22.56 -17.19 -9.02
N ARG A 267 22.79 -17.42 -10.32
CA ARG A 267 23.21 -18.71 -10.86
C ARG A 267 24.34 -18.56 -11.85
N SER A 268 25.32 -19.48 -11.80
CA SER A 268 26.41 -19.57 -12.75
C SER A 268 26.98 -21.00 -12.78
N PRO A 269 27.61 -21.44 -13.87
CA PRO A 269 28.44 -22.65 -13.86
C PRO A 269 29.62 -22.58 -12.87
N THR A 270 30.12 -21.38 -12.55
CA THR A 270 31.31 -21.18 -11.72
C THR A 270 31.02 -21.08 -10.23
N PHE A 271 29.85 -20.55 -9.87
CA PHE A 271 29.43 -20.28 -8.50
C PHE A 271 28.23 -21.13 -8.09
N HIS A 272 28.17 -21.49 -6.81
CA HIS A 272 26.98 -22.12 -6.25
C HIS A 272 25.77 -21.17 -6.35
N ILE A 273 24.60 -21.74 -6.61
CA ILE A 273 23.34 -20.99 -6.61
C ILE A 273 23.14 -20.33 -5.25
N ARG A 274 22.66 -19.08 -5.26
CA ARG A 274 22.31 -18.33 -4.05
C ARG A 274 21.01 -17.58 -4.26
N ALA A 275 20.10 -17.68 -3.30
CA ALA A 275 18.86 -16.91 -3.27
C ALA A 275 18.94 -15.90 -2.12
N ILE A 276 18.62 -14.64 -2.41
CA ILE A 276 18.57 -13.56 -1.43
C ILE A 276 17.13 -13.08 -1.34
N PRO A 277 16.48 -13.16 -0.16
CA PRO A 277 15.16 -12.60 0.00
C PRO A 277 15.24 -11.06 -0.05
N VAL A 278 14.31 -10.46 -0.77
CA VAL A 278 14.11 -9.02 -0.84
C VAL A 278 12.69 -8.73 -0.38
N ASP A 279 12.59 -7.83 0.60
CA ASP A 279 11.30 -7.31 1.03
C ASP A 279 10.96 -6.04 0.24
N LEU A 280 9.95 -6.15 -0.60
CA LEU A 280 9.47 -5.07 -1.45
C LEU A 280 8.35 -4.25 -0.81
N THR A 281 7.98 -4.51 0.44
CA THR A 281 6.78 -3.89 1.05
C THR A 281 6.87 -2.36 1.16
N THR A 282 8.06 -1.76 1.21
CA THR A 282 8.18 -0.34 1.63
C THR A 282 9.13 0.51 0.80
N ILE A 283 9.95 -0.07 -0.10
CA ILE A 283 11.07 0.67 -0.71
C ILE A 283 10.99 0.68 -2.25
N PRO A 284 11.08 1.86 -2.92
CA PRO A 284 11.14 1.95 -4.37
C PRO A 284 12.49 1.50 -4.96
N ILE A 285 13.59 1.69 -4.21
CA ILE A 285 14.92 1.19 -4.56
C ILE A 285 15.48 0.42 -3.38
N TYR A 286 15.61 -0.89 -3.53
CA TYR A 286 16.22 -1.75 -2.53
C TYR A 286 17.73 -1.88 -2.81
N ASP A 287 18.53 -1.22 -1.97
CA ASP A 287 19.99 -1.38 -1.95
C ASP A 287 20.33 -2.69 -1.24
N VAL A 288 20.58 -3.74 -2.03
CA VAL A 288 20.90 -5.07 -1.52
C VAL A 288 22.31 -5.04 -0.92
N PRO A 289 22.50 -5.50 0.33
CA PRO A 289 23.83 -5.67 0.89
C PRO A 289 24.73 -6.52 -0.01
N PRO A 290 26.05 -6.28 -0.06
CA PRO A 290 26.95 -7.04 -0.92
C PRO A 290 26.75 -8.56 -0.79
N VAL A 291 26.50 -9.21 -1.92
CA VAL A 291 26.20 -10.65 -1.96
C VAL A 291 27.48 -11.43 -2.27
N THR A 292 27.94 -12.22 -1.32
CA THR A 292 29.10 -13.11 -1.54
C THR A 292 28.67 -14.41 -2.24
N LEU A 293 29.21 -14.70 -3.42
CA LEU A 293 29.04 -16.00 -4.08
C LEU A 293 30.18 -16.94 -3.76
N THR A 294 29.82 -18.15 -3.33
CA THR A 294 30.76 -19.26 -3.09
C THR A 294 31.08 -19.97 -4.39
N ALA A 295 32.36 -20.12 -4.71
CA ALA A 295 32.80 -20.88 -5.88
C ALA A 295 32.41 -22.36 -5.75
N LYS A 296 32.04 -23.00 -6.86
CA LYS A 296 31.85 -24.45 -6.89
C LYS A 296 33.19 -25.15 -6.70
N GLY A 297 33.29 -26.02 -5.69
CA GLY A 297 34.36 -27.01 -5.58
C GLY A 297 34.23 -28.10 -6.64
N GLY A 298 35.33 -28.83 -6.87
CA GLY A 298 35.31 -30.01 -7.74
C GLY A 298 34.37 -31.08 -7.19
N GLY A 299 33.48 -31.59 -8.03
CA GLY A 299 32.48 -32.59 -7.64
C GLY A 299 31.36 -32.10 -6.71
N GLU A 300 31.15 -30.79 -6.59
CA GLU A 300 30.05 -30.21 -5.79
C GLU A 300 28.84 -29.83 -6.66
N ALA A 301 27.64 -30.11 -6.15
CA ALA A 301 26.38 -29.67 -6.73
C ALA A 301 25.46 -29.09 -5.65
N LYS A 302 25.12 -27.79 -5.74
CA LYS A 302 24.13 -27.13 -4.86
C LYS A 302 22.81 -26.92 -5.59
N PHE A 303 21.72 -27.28 -4.91
CA PHE A 303 20.35 -27.13 -5.36
C PHE A 303 19.59 -26.20 -4.41
N ILE A 304 18.76 -25.31 -4.95
CA ILE A 304 17.87 -24.44 -4.18
C ILE A 304 16.47 -24.53 -4.79
N LEU A 305 15.46 -24.69 -3.93
CA LEU A 305 14.04 -24.62 -4.25
C LEU A 305 13.39 -23.56 -3.37
N ILE A 306 12.74 -22.59 -3.99
CA ILE A 306 12.07 -21.49 -3.28
C ILE A 306 10.60 -21.85 -3.15
N GLN A 307 10.10 -21.93 -1.91
CA GLN A 307 8.72 -22.32 -1.65
C GLN A 307 7.70 -21.38 -2.30
N ASN A 308 7.94 -20.07 -2.22
CA ASN A 308 7.03 -19.04 -2.73
C ASN A 308 6.88 -19.05 -4.27
N ASP A 309 7.75 -19.78 -4.97
CA ASP A 309 7.62 -19.98 -6.41
C ASP A 309 6.56 -21.03 -6.77
N PHE A 310 5.96 -21.72 -5.80
CA PHE A 310 4.96 -22.75 -6.09
C PHE A 310 3.74 -22.58 -5.18
N GLN A 311 2.56 -22.94 -5.68
CA GLN A 311 1.33 -22.87 -4.90
C GLN A 311 1.36 -23.78 -3.66
N THR A 312 2.01 -24.95 -3.80
CA THR A 312 2.11 -25.95 -2.73
C THR A 312 3.47 -26.63 -2.80
N VAL A 313 4.16 -26.67 -1.67
CA VAL A 313 5.40 -27.44 -1.47
C VAL A 313 5.26 -28.26 -0.18
N VAL A 314 5.48 -29.57 -0.26
CA VAL A 314 5.38 -30.49 0.89
C VAL A 314 6.50 -31.51 0.80
N ASN A 315 7.41 -31.50 1.77
CA ASN A 315 8.57 -32.40 1.86
C ASN A 315 9.34 -32.49 0.53
N PRO A 316 9.85 -31.37 0.00
CA PRO A 316 10.42 -31.33 -1.33
C PRO A 316 11.69 -32.18 -1.44
N THR A 317 11.89 -32.79 -2.60
CA THR A 317 13.08 -33.58 -2.92
C THR A 317 13.66 -33.17 -4.26
N VAL A 318 14.95 -33.42 -4.47
CA VAL A 318 15.60 -33.37 -5.78
C VAL A 318 15.87 -34.79 -6.29
N VAL A 319 15.64 -35.00 -7.58
CA VAL A 319 16.06 -36.22 -8.30
C VAL A 319 17.07 -35.83 -9.36
N ALA A 320 18.14 -36.61 -9.50
CA ALA A 320 19.17 -36.35 -10.49
C ALA A 320 19.70 -37.64 -11.11
N ASP A 321 20.34 -37.55 -12.28
CA ASP A 321 20.94 -38.70 -12.95
C ASP A 321 22.03 -39.39 -12.10
N PHE A 322 22.87 -38.63 -11.42
CA PHE A 322 23.95 -39.14 -10.57
C PHE A 322 23.45 -39.80 -9.27
N THR A 323 22.17 -39.65 -8.92
CA THR A 323 21.53 -40.41 -7.83
C THR A 323 20.70 -41.58 -8.34
N ASN A 324 20.84 -41.96 -9.62
CA ASN A 324 19.98 -42.92 -10.30
C ASN A 324 18.49 -42.56 -10.14
N TRP A 325 18.19 -41.26 -10.19
CA TRP A 325 16.85 -40.69 -10.03
C TRP A 325 16.18 -41.02 -8.70
N GLN A 326 16.96 -41.41 -7.68
CA GLN A 326 16.43 -41.61 -6.33
C GLN A 326 16.24 -40.24 -5.64
N PRO A 327 15.05 -39.98 -5.06
CA PRO A 327 14.76 -38.72 -4.37
C PRO A 327 15.72 -38.45 -3.21
N GLN A 328 16.30 -37.26 -3.19
CA GLN A 328 17.11 -36.73 -2.08
C GLN A 328 16.36 -35.58 -1.44
N ALA A 329 16.27 -35.55 -0.11
CA ALA A 329 15.58 -34.48 0.60
C ALA A 329 16.27 -33.12 0.39
N LEU A 330 15.46 -32.07 0.31
CA LEU A 330 15.91 -30.68 0.42
C LEU A 330 15.56 -30.15 1.82
N TYR A 331 16.37 -29.23 2.35
CA TYR A 331 16.31 -28.80 3.75
C TYR A 331 16.21 -27.27 3.88
N ASP A 332 15.36 -26.80 4.78
CA ASP A 332 15.22 -25.39 5.19
C ASP A 332 15.44 -25.31 6.71
N ASP A 333 16.63 -25.74 7.14
CA ASP A 333 16.97 -26.01 8.54
C ASP A 333 18.39 -25.54 8.96
N ALA A 334 19.03 -24.71 8.14
CA ALA A 334 20.42 -24.27 8.23
C ALA A 334 21.46 -25.41 8.15
N THR A 335 21.11 -26.52 7.49
CA THR A 335 22.03 -27.63 7.20
C THR A 335 22.07 -27.94 5.69
N HIS A 336 22.95 -28.85 5.27
CA HIS A 336 23.05 -29.28 3.85
C HIS A 336 23.23 -28.13 2.85
N GLY A 337 23.92 -27.07 3.24
CA GLY A 337 24.17 -25.88 2.42
C GLY A 337 23.10 -24.79 2.50
N ASP A 338 22.05 -25.01 3.29
CA ASP A 338 21.08 -23.98 3.66
C ASP A 338 21.74 -22.90 4.55
N GLU A 339 21.47 -21.64 4.25
CA GLU A 339 22.06 -20.49 4.92
C GLU A 339 21.20 -20.00 6.09
N VAL A 340 19.86 -20.09 5.97
CA VAL A 340 18.93 -19.49 6.93
C VAL A 340 17.73 -20.40 7.14
N LYS A 341 17.62 -20.99 8.32
CA LYS A 341 16.50 -21.84 8.71
C LYS A 341 15.15 -21.11 8.66
N GLY A 342 14.17 -21.75 8.04
CA GLY A 342 12.78 -21.34 7.99
C GLY A 342 12.52 -20.16 7.06
N ASP A 343 13.43 -19.88 6.12
CA ASP A 343 13.30 -18.76 5.20
C ASP A 343 12.52 -19.12 3.93
N GLY A 344 12.10 -20.39 3.78
CA GLY A 344 11.38 -20.92 2.62
C GLY A 344 12.29 -21.30 1.45
N VAL A 345 13.62 -21.35 1.64
CA VAL A 345 14.62 -21.73 0.64
C VAL A 345 15.17 -23.11 0.97
N TYR A 346 14.56 -24.13 0.38
CA TYR A 346 14.97 -25.52 0.55
C TYR A 346 16.25 -25.82 -0.23
N THR A 347 17.29 -26.30 0.46
CA THR A 347 18.63 -26.45 -0.10
C THR A 347 19.17 -27.89 0.06
N LEU A 348 20.00 -28.32 -0.89
CA LEU A 348 20.86 -29.50 -0.76
C LEU A 348 22.20 -29.25 -1.46
N LEU A 349 23.29 -29.44 -0.74
CA LEU A 349 24.65 -29.53 -1.25
C LEU A 349 25.09 -31.00 -1.29
N VAL A 350 25.40 -31.49 -2.48
CA VAL A 350 25.96 -32.82 -2.72
C VAL A 350 27.43 -32.69 -3.08
N THR A 351 28.26 -33.59 -2.55
CA THR A 351 29.71 -33.66 -2.85
C THR A 351 30.05 -35.02 -3.46
N GLY A 352 31.20 -35.13 -4.13
CA GLY A 352 31.65 -36.37 -4.76
C GLY A 352 30.90 -36.72 -6.06
N VAL A 353 30.24 -35.75 -6.68
CA VAL A 353 29.60 -35.92 -7.99
C VAL A 353 30.69 -35.91 -9.07
N ALA A 354 30.54 -36.74 -10.10
CA ALA A 354 31.48 -36.73 -11.22
C ALA A 354 31.44 -35.36 -11.95
N PRO A 355 32.58 -34.85 -12.45
CA PRO A 355 32.57 -33.67 -13.30
C PRO A 355 31.73 -33.87 -14.57
N GLY A 356 30.96 -32.86 -14.97
CA GLY A 356 30.12 -32.93 -16.18
C GLY A 356 28.79 -32.19 -16.08
N TYR A 357 27.94 -32.40 -17.08
CA TYR A 357 26.58 -31.88 -17.09
C TYR A 357 25.62 -32.94 -16.57
N HIS A 358 24.83 -32.57 -15.56
CA HIS A 358 23.93 -33.46 -14.86
C HIS A 358 22.49 -32.96 -14.96
N LYS A 359 21.57 -33.88 -15.26
CA LYS A 359 20.13 -33.62 -15.30
C LYS A 359 19.51 -33.78 -13.93
N TYR A 360 18.56 -32.90 -13.61
CA TYR A 360 17.80 -32.95 -12.36
C TYR A 360 16.39 -32.35 -12.51
N ALA A 361 15.54 -32.65 -11.54
CA ALA A 361 14.23 -32.04 -11.33
C ALA A 361 13.87 -32.03 -9.84
N PHE A 362 12.89 -31.20 -9.47
CA PHE A 362 12.37 -31.13 -8.11
C PHE A 362 11.03 -31.83 -8.01
N ASN A 363 10.83 -32.65 -6.98
CA ASN A 363 9.49 -33.08 -6.59
C ASN A 363 9.01 -32.13 -5.49
N ILE A 364 8.10 -31.21 -5.83
CA ILE A 364 7.53 -30.24 -4.88
C ILE A 364 6.42 -30.85 -4.03
N THR A 365 5.81 -31.94 -4.50
CA THR A 365 4.92 -32.82 -3.72
C THR A 365 5.21 -34.27 -4.11
N ALA A 366 4.52 -35.23 -3.49
CA ALA A 366 4.67 -36.65 -3.83
C ALA A 366 4.32 -37.01 -5.29
N THR A 367 3.53 -36.18 -5.99
CA THR A 367 3.05 -36.46 -7.36
C THR A 367 3.41 -35.38 -8.37
N ASN A 368 4.02 -34.28 -7.93
CA ASN A 368 4.31 -33.14 -8.81
C ASN A 368 5.82 -32.91 -8.93
N GLN A 369 6.34 -33.20 -10.12
CA GLN A 369 7.72 -32.96 -10.50
C GLN A 369 7.80 -31.74 -11.42
N VAL A 370 8.70 -30.83 -11.09
CA VAL A 370 8.91 -29.57 -11.80
C VAL A 370 10.38 -29.37 -12.11
N ARG A 371 10.64 -28.58 -13.14
CA ARG A 371 11.99 -28.09 -13.44
C ARG A 371 12.37 -26.98 -12.47
N ASP A 372 13.67 -26.79 -12.30
CA ASP A 372 14.22 -25.61 -11.63
C ASP A 372 13.98 -24.37 -12.51
N PRO A 373 13.20 -23.38 -12.03
CA PRO A 373 12.98 -22.14 -12.77
C PRO A 373 14.27 -21.33 -12.99
N TYR A 374 15.26 -21.53 -12.11
CA TYR A 374 16.56 -20.85 -12.09
C TYR A 374 17.72 -21.71 -12.62
N GLN A 375 17.41 -22.77 -13.37
CA GLN A 375 18.40 -23.66 -13.98
C GLN A 375 19.48 -22.92 -14.81
N GLU A 376 20.68 -23.49 -14.87
CA GLU A 376 21.76 -23.03 -15.77
C GLU A 376 21.39 -23.29 -17.24
N SER A 377 20.83 -24.47 -17.51
CA SER A 377 20.29 -24.86 -18.80
C SER A 377 19.22 -25.95 -18.58
N GLY A 378 18.58 -26.46 -19.63
CA GLY A 378 17.66 -27.58 -19.49
C GLY A 378 17.05 -28.01 -20.81
N ASP A 379 16.37 -29.15 -20.77
CA ASP A 379 15.61 -29.69 -21.91
C ASP A 379 14.09 -29.56 -21.68
N SER A 380 13.25 -30.33 -22.35
CA SER A 380 11.79 -30.25 -22.18
C SER A 380 11.30 -30.77 -20.82
N GLN A 381 12.09 -31.59 -20.13
CA GLN A 381 11.67 -32.32 -18.94
C GLN A 381 12.56 -32.02 -17.72
N TYR A 382 13.84 -31.76 -17.93
CA TYR A 382 14.82 -31.63 -16.86
C TYR A 382 15.58 -30.31 -16.92
N SER A 383 16.04 -29.90 -15.75
CA SER A 383 17.05 -28.85 -15.58
C SER A 383 18.43 -29.49 -15.65
N ILE A 384 19.42 -28.72 -16.09
CA ILE A 384 20.80 -29.18 -16.27
C ILE A 384 21.72 -28.26 -15.47
N LEU A 385 22.63 -28.86 -14.70
CA LEU A 385 23.66 -28.18 -13.93
C LEU A 385 25.04 -28.65 -14.39
N GLN A 386 26.05 -27.78 -14.34
CA GLN A 386 27.44 -28.15 -14.53
C GLN A 386 28.16 -28.37 -13.19
N VAL A 387 28.73 -29.57 -13.01
CA VAL A 387 29.65 -29.94 -11.94
C VAL A 387 31.09 -29.81 -12.45
N LYS A 388 31.96 -29.20 -11.65
CA LYS A 388 33.38 -28.97 -11.99
C LYS A 388 34.26 -30.18 -11.77
#